data_AF-A0A560JNN9-F1
#
_entry.id   AF-A0A560JNN9-F1
#
_cell.length_a   1.000
_cell.length_b   1.000
_cell.length_c   1.000
_cell.angle_alpha   90.00
_cell.angle_beta   90.00
_cell.angle_gamma   90.00
#
_symmetry.space_group_name_H-M   'P 1'
#
loop_
_entity.id
_entity.type
_entity.pdbx_description
1 polymer ?
#
loop_
_entity_poly.entity_id
_entity_poly.type
_entity_poly.pdbx_seq_one_letter_code
_entity_poly.pdbx_strand_id
1 'polypeptide(L)'
;MSTVALSKASSYDRTMQLFGGMWFMLLAFGVTIKIGSSVNDPWPSLLSSFCLAVFYVLLGLLTMTRPPAKAQADGLLPRLAAFVGTYMPWTIAFFGKTDQALPNLASTACVLTGMIMMLVTIRHLGRSFSLVPQARNVVQTGPYRWIKHPLYLAEEIAVLGVVLRSPTPLTAVLLVLHVGVQICRIYYEEDLLRRNCPEYSAYEASRWRLIPHVW
;
A
#
# COMPACT_ATOMS: atom_id res chain seq x y z
N MET A 1 -14.58 -25.49 24.06
CA MET A 1 -13.46 -24.55 24.26
C MET A 1 -13.19 -23.63 23.05
N SER A 2 -14.09 -23.49 22.07
CA SER A 2 -13.73 -22.89 20.75
C SER A 2 -14.43 -21.58 20.36
N THR A 3 -15.37 -21.05 21.16
CA THR A 3 -16.08 -19.79 20.84
C THR A 3 -15.37 -18.54 21.36
N VAL A 4 -14.67 -18.64 22.50
CA VAL A 4 -13.96 -17.52 23.13
C VAL A 4 -12.69 -17.13 22.35
N ALA A 5 -11.99 -18.10 21.74
CA ALA A 5 -10.79 -17.85 20.93
C ALA A 5 -11.11 -17.11 19.61
N LEU A 6 -12.23 -17.44 18.95
CA LEU A 6 -12.69 -16.78 17.72
C LEU A 6 -13.14 -15.32 17.98
N SER A 7 -13.75 -15.05 19.14
CA SER A 7 -14.18 -13.71 19.56
C SER A 7 -12.99 -12.77 19.78
N LYS A 8 -11.94 -13.24 20.47
CA LYS A 8 -10.75 -12.44 20.79
C LYS A 8 -9.95 -12.06 19.55
N ALA A 9 -9.84 -12.97 18.58
CA ALA A 9 -9.18 -12.72 17.28
C ALA A 9 -9.95 -11.68 16.43
N SER A 10 -11.28 -11.71 16.45
CA SER A 10 -12.14 -10.76 15.72
C SER A 10 -12.07 -9.34 16.29
N SER A 11 -12.07 -9.21 17.63
CA SER A 11 -11.97 -7.90 18.29
C SER A 11 -10.61 -7.24 18.06
N TYR A 12 -9.52 -8.01 18.21
CA TYR A 12 -8.16 -7.53 17.95
C TYR A 12 -7.98 -7.00 16.52
N ASP A 13 -8.52 -7.72 15.52
CA ASP A 13 -8.37 -7.33 14.13
C ASP A 13 -9.20 -6.06 13.79
N ARG A 14 -10.40 -5.90 14.36
CA ARG A 14 -11.16 -4.63 14.26
C ARG A 14 -10.41 -3.47 14.88
N THR A 15 -9.81 -3.66 16.05
CA THR A 15 -9.00 -2.63 16.70
C THR A 15 -7.83 -2.22 15.81
N MET A 16 -7.14 -3.19 15.19
CA MET A 16 -6.02 -2.91 14.30
C MET A 16 -6.44 -2.24 12.98
N GLN A 17 -7.62 -2.58 12.45
CA GLN A 17 -8.24 -1.88 11.31
C GLN A 17 -8.57 -0.42 11.63
N LEU A 18 -9.16 -0.17 12.80
CA LEU A 18 -9.51 1.18 13.23
C LEU A 18 -8.26 2.03 13.43
N PHE A 19 -7.28 1.56 14.21
CA PHE A 19 -6.04 2.31 14.41
C PHE A 19 -5.25 2.52 13.11
N GLY A 20 -5.18 1.49 12.26
CA GLY A 20 -4.55 1.60 10.95
C GLY A 20 -5.25 2.60 10.03
N GLY A 21 -6.57 2.60 10.00
CA GLY A 21 -7.35 3.58 9.24
C GLY A 21 -7.22 5.00 9.80
N MET A 22 -7.28 5.13 11.13
CA MET A 22 -7.11 6.42 11.82
C MET A 22 -5.76 7.05 11.52
N TRP A 23 -4.69 6.26 11.41
CA TRP A 23 -3.38 6.75 10.99
C TRP A 23 -3.44 7.48 9.64
N PHE A 24 -4.06 6.87 8.62
CA PHE A 24 -4.22 7.51 7.31
C PHE A 24 -5.12 8.75 7.36
N MET A 25 -6.17 8.72 8.17
CA MET A 25 -7.04 9.89 8.38
C MET A 25 -6.28 11.05 9.05
N LEU A 26 -5.38 10.76 9.98
CA LEU A 26 -4.51 11.75 10.60
C LEU A 26 -3.52 12.35 9.59
N LEU A 27 -2.92 11.52 8.72
CA LEU A 27 -2.07 12.02 7.64
C LEU A 27 -2.85 12.91 6.67
N ALA A 28 -4.06 12.49 6.26
CA ALA A 28 -4.94 13.28 5.39
C ALA A 28 -5.31 14.64 6.02
N PHE A 29 -5.62 14.65 7.32
CA PHE A 29 -5.88 15.86 8.07
C PHE A 29 -4.64 16.78 8.12
N GLY A 30 -3.46 16.22 8.40
CA GLY A 30 -2.20 16.98 8.41
C GLY A 30 -1.86 17.60 7.05
N VAL A 31 -2.11 16.89 5.95
CA VAL A 31 -1.95 17.43 4.60
C VAL A 31 -2.96 18.55 4.34
N THR A 32 -4.22 18.37 4.73
CA THR A 32 -5.27 19.39 4.57
C THR A 32 -4.96 20.68 5.33
N ILE A 33 -4.45 20.60 6.56
CA ILE A 33 -4.00 21.78 7.31
C ILE A 33 -2.87 22.49 6.56
N LYS A 34 -1.88 21.74 6.05
CA LYS A 34 -0.77 22.31 5.28
C LYS A 34 -1.24 22.99 3.99
N ILE A 35 -2.28 22.49 3.32
CA ILE A 35 -2.89 23.15 2.16
C ILE A 35 -3.45 24.51 2.57
N GLY A 36 -4.19 24.58 3.69
CA GLY A 36 -4.78 25.82 4.20
C GLY A 36 -3.74 26.88 4.57
N SER A 37 -2.57 26.48 5.08
CA SER A 37 -1.47 27.42 5.36
C SER A 37 -0.61 27.75 4.14
N SER A 38 -0.78 27.05 3.02
CA SER A 38 0.02 27.17 1.80
C SER A 38 -0.80 27.64 0.60
N VAL A 39 -1.91 28.34 0.81
CA VAL A 39 -2.84 28.74 -0.28
C VAL A 39 -2.20 29.63 -1.36
N ASN A 40 -1.07 30.27 -1.05
CA ASN A 40 -0.31 31.10 -1.98
C ASN A 40 0.75 30.31 -2.77
N ASP A 41 0.91 29.01 -2.51
CA ASP A 41 1.81 28.15 -3.28
C ASP A 41 1.41 28.09 -4.77
N PRO A 42 2.37 27.77 -5.66
CA PRO A 42 2.05 27.44 -7.04
C PRO A 42 0.98 26.34 -7.15
N TRP A 43 0.05 26.50 -8.09
CA TRP A 43 -1.05 25.54 -8.30
C TRP A 43 -0.61 24.07 -8.44
N PRO A 44 0.57 23.70 -9.00
CA PRO A 44 0.99 22.31 -9.05
C PRO A 44 1.23 21.70 -7.66
N SER A 45 1.80 22.48 -6.73
CA SER A 45 2.02 22.07 -5.34
C SER A 45 0.68 21.84 -4.62
N LEU A 46 -0.28 22.75 -4.84
CA LEU A 46 -1.64 22.63 -4.30
C LEU A 46 -2.36 21.40 -4.85
N LEU A 47 -2.31 21.17 -6.16
CA LEU A 47 -2.90 20.00 -6.81
C LEU A 47 -2.29 18.70 -6.28
N SER A 48 -0.97 18.62 -6.21
CA SER A 48 -0.28 17.44 -5.66
C SER A 48 -0.66 17.17 -4.20
N SER A 49 -0.78 18.22 -3.40
CA SER A 49 -1.23 18.12 -2.00
C SER A 49 -2.67 17.63 -1.89
N PHE A 50 -3.56 18.15 -2.73
CA PHE A 50 -4.96 17.73 -2.78
C PHE A 50 -5.09 16.27 -3.18
N CYS A 51 -4.42 15.84 -4.26
CA CYS A 51 -4.43 14.45 -4.69
C CYS A 51 -3.88 13.51 -3.61
N LEU A 52 -2.83 13.92 -2.88
CA LEU A 52 -2.31 13.13 -1.77
C LEU A 52 -3.29 13.03 -0.60
N ALA A 53 -3.98 14.12 -0.25
CA ALA A 53 -4.99 14.11 0.80
C ALA A 53 -6.14 13.14 0.46
N VAL A 54 -6.64 13.19 -0.79
CA VAL A 54 -7.66 12.25 -1.29
C VAL A 54 -7.15 10.81 -1.22
N PHE A 55 -5.91 10.58 -1.63
CA PHE A 55 -5.30 9.25 -1.58
C PHE A 55 -5.19 8.71 -0.14
N TYR A 56 -4.80 9.54 0.84
CA TYR A 56 -4.78 9.14 2.25
C TYR A 56 -6.16 8.87 2.83
N VAL A 57 -7.17 9.67 2.49
CA VAL A 57 -8.56 9.36 2.86
C VAL A 57 -8.96 8.00 2.30
N LEU A 58 -8.64 7.74 1.03
CA LEU A 58 -8.93 6.47 0.39
C LEU A 58 -8.24 5.28 1.08
N LEU A 59 -6.94 5.40 1.39
CA LEU A 59 -6.20 4.36 2.15
C LEU A 59 -6.83 4.12 3.53
N GLY A 60 -7.25 5.19 4.22
CA GLY A 60 -7.96 5.10 5.49
C GLY A 60 -9.26 4.31 5.36
N LEU A 61 -10.10 4.67 4.39
CA LEU A 61 -11.38 4.00 4.13
C LEU A 61 -11.18 2.52 3.73
N LEU A 62 -10.23 2.24 2.83
CA LEU A 62 -9.90 0.86 2.43
C LEU A 62 -9.38 0.03 3.60
N THR A 63 -8.59 0.63 4.48
CA THR A 63 -8.06 -0.05 5.67
C THR A 63 -9.15 -0.33 6.72
N MET A 64 -10.13 0.57 6.86
CA MET A 64 -11.27 0.40 7.77
C MET A 64 -12.33 -0.59 7.24
N THR A 65 -12.49 -0.68 5.92
CA THR A 65 -13.51 -1.54 5.28
C THR A 65 -12.99 -2.92 4.89
N ARG A 66 -11.69 -3.19 5.08
CA ARG A 66 -11.08 -4.47 4.71
C ARG A 66 -11.68 -5.63 5.51
N PRO A 67 -11.89 -6.80 4.88
CA PRO A 67 -12.33 -7.98 5.60
C PRO A 67 -11.26 -8.48 6.58
N PRO A 68 -11.66 -9.06 7.72
CA PRO A 68 -10.71 -9.47 8.74
C PRO A 68 -9.77 -10.58 8.27
N ALA A 69 -8.55 -10.57 8.80
CA ALA A 69 -7.52 -11.53 8.43
C ALA A 69 -7.76 -12.90 9.08
N LYS A 70 -7.90 -13.95 8.26
CA LYS A 70 -8.22 -15.32 8.72
C LYS A 70 -6.99 -16.21 8.92
N ALA A 71 -5.88 -15.89 8.24
CA ALA A 71 -4.59 -16.56 8.40
C ALA A 71 -3.50 -15.48 8.30
N GLN A 72 -2.41 -15.61 9.05
CA GLN A 72 -1.29 -14.68 9.01
C GLN A 72 0.00 -15.47 8.86
N ALA A 73 1.01 -14.88 8.25
CA ALA A 73 2.36 -15.43 8.32
C ALA A 73 2.79 -15.59 9.78
N ASP A 74 3.25 -16.78 10.14
CA ASP A 74 3.80 -17.03 11.46
C ASP A 74 5.16 -16.33 11.60
N GLY A 75 5.38 -15.68 12.75
CA GLY A 75 6.64 -15.03 13.09
C GLY A 75 6.58 -13.51 13.23
N LEU A 76 7.60 -12.96 13.88
CA LEU A 76 7.71 -11.51 14.16
C LEU A 76 8.11 -10.72 12.90
N LEU A 77 9.04 -11.26 12.10
CA LEU A 77 9.58 -10.56 10.93
C LEU A 77 8.52 -10.24 9.85
N PRO A 78 7.64 -11.17 9.44
CA PRO A 78 6.58 -10.86 8.47
C PRO A 78 5.60 -9.80 8.98
N ARG A 79 5.30 -9.79 10.29
CA ARG A 79 4.41 -8.79 10.91
C ARG A 79 5.05 -7.41 10.92
N LEU A 80 6.33 -7.33 11.27
CA LEU A 80 7.09 -6.07 11.20
C LEU A 80 7.20 -5.56 9.77
N ALA A 81 7.53 -6.44 8.80
CA ALA A 81 7.59 -6.07 7.40
C ALA A 81 6.24 -5.55 6.88
N ALA A 82 5.13 -6.20 7.22
CA ALA A 82 3.79 -5.74 6.86
C ALA A 82 3.46 -4.38 7.49
N PHE A 83 3.78 -4.18 8.77
CA PHE A 83 3.54 -2.92 9.47
C PHE A 83 4.40 -1.78 8.89
N VAL A 84 5.71 -1.97 8.80
CA VAL A 84 6.64 -0.97 8.27
C VAL A 84 6.30 -0.66 6.81
N GLY A 85 6.11 -1.68 5.99
CA GLY A 85 5.76 -1.52 4.58
C GLY A 85 4.45 -0.75 4.39
N THR A 86 3.44 -0.98 5.24
CA THR A 86 2.14 -0.33 5.10
C THR A 86 2.12 1.10 5.63
N TYR A 87 2.82 1.42 6.73
CA TYR A 87 2.63 2.71 7.43
C TYR A 87 3.78 3.70 7.27
N MET A 88 5.03 3.22 7.21
CA MET A 88 6.23 4.07 7.13
C MET A 88 6.27 4.99 5.89
N PRO A 89 6.05 4.53 4.65
CA PRO A 89 6.32 5.35 3.47
C PRO A 89 5.45 6.61 3.40
N TRP A 90 4.27 6.60 4.01
CA TRP A 90 3.33 7.71 3.98
C TRP A 90 3.73 8.87 4.91
N THR A 91 4.70 8.64 5.81
CA THR A 91 5.32 9.72 6.58
C THR A 91 6.26 10.59 5.74
N ILE A 92 6.74 10.08 4.59
CA ILE A 92 7.69 10.77 3.70
C ILE A 92 7.14 12.13 3.25
N ALA A 93 5.82 12.24 3.07
CA ALA A 93 5.13 13.47 2.69
C ALA A 93 5.33 14.65 3.68
N PHE A 94 5.84 14.38 4.88
CA PHE A 94 6.05 15.39 5.93
C PHE A 94 7.50 15.86 6.04
N PHE A 95 8.46 15.26 5.33
CA PHE A 95 9.87 15.68 5.31
C PHE A 95 10.12 16.97 4.53
N GLY A 96 9.18 17.39 3.69
CA GLY A 96 9.25 18.67 2.97
C GLY A 96 8.30 18.71 1.78
N LYS A 97 8.31 19.85 1.09
CA LYS A 97 7.68 20.05 -0.21
C LYS A 97 8.58 20.93 -1.07
N THR A 98 8.59 20.70 -2.38
CA THR A 98 9.22 21.58 -3.37
C THR A 98 8.17 22.48 -4.00
N ASP A 99 8.55 23.71 -4.36
CA ASP A 99 7.68 24.64 -5.09
C ASP A 99 7.82 24.48 -6.61
N GLN A 100 8.74 23.62 -7.07
CA GLN A 100 8.98 23.39 -8.48
C GLN A 100 7.77 22.70 -9.14
N ALA A 101 7.39 23.15 -10.33
CA ALA A 101 6.22 22.63 -11.04
C ALA A 101 6.41 21.18 -11.48
N LEU A 102 7.55 20.84 -12.10
CA LEU A 102 7.77 19.53 -12.71
C LEU A 102 7.70 18.37 -11.69
N PRO A 103 8.39 18.41 -10.53
CA PRO A 103 8.29 17.34 -9.55
C PRO A 103 6.88 17.19 -8.95
N ASN A 104 6.15 18.29 -8.77
CA ASN A 104 4.76 18.25 -8.28
C ASN A 104 3.78 17.67 -9.30
N LEU A 105 3.96 17.95 -10.59
CA LEU A 105 3.16 17.33 -11.66
C LEU A 105 3.48 15.84 -11.80
N ALA A 106 4.76 15.47 -11.75
CA ALA A 106 5.17 14.07 -11.77
C ALA A 106 4.64 13.31 -10.54
N SER A 107 4.73 13.90 -9.35
CA SER A 107 4.10 13.40 -8.12
C SER A 107 2.60 13.17 -8.30
N THR A 108 1.89 14.15 -8.86
CA THR A 108 0.44 14.07 -9.10
C THR A 108 0.11 12.90 -10.02
N ALA A 109 0.82 12.77 -11.14
CA ALA A 109 0.65 11.67 -12.07
C ALA A 109 0.89 10.32 -11.37
N CYS A 110 2.01 10.16 -10.66
CA CYS A 110 2.35 8.94 -9.93
C CYS A 110 1.29 8.58 -8.87
N VAL A 111 0.89 9.52 -8.01
CA VAL A 111 -0.12 9.26 -6.97
C VAL A 111 -1.46 8.86 -7.58
N LEU A 112 -1.91 9.55 -8.64
CA LEU A 112 -3.17 9.21 -9.31
C LEU A 112 -3.10 7.84 -10.00
N THR A 113 -2.01 7.54 -10.71
CA THR A 113 -1.81 6.24 -11.35
C THR A 113 -1.77 5.12 -10.30
N GLY A 114 -1.00 5.28 -9.23
CA GLY A 114 -0.95 4.33 -8.12
C GLY A 114 -2.31 4.13 -7.46
N MET A 115 -3.05 5.22 -7.22
CA MET A 115 -4.41 5.18 -6.68
C MET A 115 -5.38 4.40 -7.56
N ILE A 116 -5.43 4.70 -8.86
CA ILE A 116 -6.32 4.03 -9.81
C ILE A 116 -5.95 2.55 -9.91
N MET A 117 -4.66 2.24 -10.06
CA MET A 117 -4.18 0.87 -10.16
C MET A 117 -4.48 0.07 -8.88
N MET A 118 -4.34 0.69 -7.71
CA MET A 118 -4.69 0.11 -6.42
C MET A 118 -6.19 -0.21 -6.34
N LEU A 119 -7.06 0.73 -6.72
CA LEU A 119 -8.51 0.53 -6.74
C LEU A 119 -8.92 -0.61 -7.67
N VAL A 120 -8.38 -0.65 -8.90
CA VAL A 120 -8.62 -1.72 -9.86
C VAL A 120 -8.15 -3.06 -9.28
N THR A 121 -6.96 -3.10 -8.71
CA THR A 121 -6.37 -4.30 -8.13
C THR A 121 -7.19 -4.84 -6.95
N ILE A 122 -7.57 -3.98 -6.01
CA ILE A 122 -8.40 -4.34 -4.86
C ILE A 122 -9.77 -4.81 -5.31
N ARG A 123 -10.35 -4.20 -6.36
CA ARG A 123 -11.64 -4.64 -6.92
C ARG A 123 -11.58 -6.07 -7.45
N HIS A 124 -10.49 -6.46 -8.12
CA HIS A 124 -10.28 -7.84 -8.56
C HIS A 124 -9.98 -8.81 -7.41
N LEU A 125 -9.29 -8.33 -6.39
CA LEU A 125 -8.96 -9.14 -5.21
C LEU A 125 -10.19 -9.39 -4.32
N GLY A 126 -11.10 -8.42 -4.23
CA GLY A 126 -12.38 -8.52 -3.54
C GLY A 126 -12.22 -9.00 -2.10
N ARG A 127 -12.83 -10.15 -1.78
CA ARG A 127 -12.75 -10.75 -0.43
C ARG A 127 -11.37 -11.37 -0.13
N SER A 128 -10.46 -11.49 -1.08
CA SER A 128 -9.10 -11.98 -0.86
C SER A 128 -8.12 -10.88 -0.42
N PHE A 129 -8.54 -9.61 -0.35
CA PHE A 129 -7.67 -8.51 0.07
C PHE A 129 -7.29 -8.58 1.56
N SER A 130 -6.00 -8.42 1.83
CA SER A 130 -5.47 -8.26 3.19
C SER A 130 -4.14 -7.48 3.20
N LEU A 131 -3.81 -6.87 4.34
CA LEU A 131 -2.50 -6.23 4.55
C LEU A 131 -1.43 -7.23 5.00
N VAL A 132 -1.86 -8.38 5.53
CA VAL A 132 -0.99 -9.51 5.90
C VAL A 132 -1.25 -10.63 4.91
N PRO A 133 -0.23 -11.32 4.41
CA PRO A 133 -0.47 -12.32 3.38
C PRO A 133 -1.41 -13.43 3.88
N GLN A 134 -2.36 -13.81 3.05
CA GLN A 134 -3.42 -14.78 3.35
C GLN A 134 -3.60 -15.75 2.19
N ALA A 135 -3.64 -17.03 2.50
CA ALA A 135 -4.03 -18.05 1.54
C ALA A 135 -5.56 -18.21 1.55
N ARG A 136 -6.23 -17.69 0.52
CA ARG A 136 -7.66 -17.95 0.26
C ARG A 136 -7.84 -18.61 -1.10
N ASN A 137 -7.57 -17.85 -2.15
CA ASN A 137 -7.67 -18.27 -3.55
C ASN A 137 -6.68 -17.44 -4.36
N VAL A 138 -6.07 -18.05 -5.36
CA VAL A 138 -5.20 -17.33 -6.31
C VAL A 138 -6.05 -16.56 -7.31
N VAL A 139 -6.10 -15.24 -7.17
CA VAL A 139 -6.80 -14.37 -8.13
C VAL A 139 -5.95 -14.21 -9.38
N GLN A 140 -6.52 -14.52 -10.55
CA GLN A 140 -5.83 -14.46 -11.84
C GLN A 140 -6.55 -13.55 -12.84
N THR A 141 -7.45 -12.66 -12.39
CA THR A 141 -8.22 -11.77 -13.27
C THR A 141 -7.73 -10.32 -13.16
N GLY A 142 -8.01 -9.51 -14.20
CA GLY A 142 -7.58 -8.11 -14.23
C GLY A 142 -6.05 -7.97 -14.24
N PRO A 143 -5.47 -7.06 -13.44
CA PRO A 143 -4.01 -6.86 -13.36
C PRO A 143 -3.21 -8.14 -13.05
N TYR A 144 -3.81 -9.07 -12.30
CA TYR A 144 -3.21 -10.36 -11.95
C TYR A 144 -3.01 -11.29 -13.17
N ARG A 145 -3.57 -10.96 -14.34
CA ARG A 145 -3.28 -11.70 -15.58
C ARG A 145 -1.88 -11.43 -16.12
N TRP A 146 -1.26 -10.33 -15.72
CA TRP A 146 0.04 -9.91 -16.25
C TRP A 146 1.15 -10.10 -15.22
N ILE A 147 0.90 -9.72 -13.96
CA ILE A 147 1.88 -9.76 -12.89
C ILE A 147 1.27 -10.30 -11.60
N LYS A 148 2.08 -10.93 -10.74
CA LYS A 148 1.63 -11.57 -9.50
C LYS A 148 1.24 -10.56 -8.42
N HIS A 149 1.93 -9.42 -8.36
CA HIS A 149 1.81 -8.47 -7.26
C HIS A 149 1.47 -7.04 -7.72
N PRO A 150 0.38 -6.83 -8.49
CA PRO A 150 0.00 -5.51 -8.99
C PRO A 150 -0.32 -4.50 -7.88
N LEU A 151 -0.72 -4.97 -6.68
CA LEU A 151 -0.99 -4.09 -5.56
C LEU A 151 0.29 -3.44 -5.02
N TYR A 152 1.37 -4.23 -4.90
CA TYR A 152 2.67 -3.70 -4.47
C TYR A 152 3.26 -2.77 -5.52
N LEU A 153 3.08 -3.07 -6.82
CA LEU A 153 3.48 -2.14 -7.88
C LEU A 153 2.70 -0.81 -7.78
N ALA A 154 1.38 -0.86 -7.57
CA ALA A 154 0.56 0.32 -7.39
C ALA A 154 0.99 1.16 -6.17
N GLU A 155 1.35 0.48 -5.08
CA GLU A 155 1.89 1.10 -3.86
C GLU A 155 3.23 1.81 -4.16
N GLU A 156 4.17 1.14 -4.81
CA GLU A 156 5.47 1.72 -5.17
C GLU A 156 5.36 2.93 -6.09
N ILE A 157 4.45 2.89 -7.07
CA ILE A 157 4.17 4.05 -7.95
C ILE A 157 3.67 5.24 -7.11
N ALA A 158 2.78 5.00 -6.14
CA ALA A 158 2.30 6.05 -5.26
C ALA A 158 3.39 6.59 -4.31
N VAL A 159 4.23 5.72 -3.74
CA VAL A 159 5.36 6.12 -2.87
C VAL A 159 6.38 6.93 -3.65
N LEU A 160 6.70 6.55 -4.90
CA LEU A 160 7.51 7.37 -5.80
C LEU A 160 6.91 8.76 -5.96
N GLY A 161 5.59 8.85 -6.16
CA GLY A 161 4.88 10.13 -6.22
C GLY A 161 5.09 10.98 -4.96
N VAL A 162 5.00 10.38 -3.77
CA VAL A 162 5.27 11.07 -2.50
C VAL A 162 6.71 11.58 -2.42
N VAL A 163 7.69 10.77 -2.85
CA VAL A 163 9.12 11.12 -2.84
C VAL A 163 9.42 12.28 -3.78
N LEU A 164 8.78 12.31 -4.96
CA LEU A 164 8.95 13.39 -5.94
C LEU A 164 8.50 14.77 -5.42
N ARG A 165 7.66 14.82 -4.38
CA ARG A 165 7.29 16.08 -3.70
C ARG A 165 8.44 16.69 -2.90
N SER A 166 9.39 15.89 -2.44
CA SER A 166 10.54 16.32 -1.68
C SER A 166 11.76 15.51 -2.12
N PRO A 167 12.28 15.76 -3.33
CA PRO A 167 13.35 14.94 -3.91
C PRO A 167 14.67 15.26 -3.21
N THR A 168 14.95 14.54 -2.13
CA THR A 168 16.17 14.68 -1.33
C THR A 168 16.86 13.32 -1.24
N PRO A 169 18.18 13.26 -0.96
CA PRO A 169 18.85 11.98 -0.74
C PRO A 169 18.17 11.12 0.34
N LEU A 170 17.62 11.74 1.38
CA LEU A 170 16.90 11.05 2.45
C LEU A 170 15.62 10.37 1.94
N THR A 171 14.76 11.09 1.21
CA THR A 171 13.51 10.51 0.69
C THR A 171 13.78 9.44 -0.37
N ALA A 172 14.87 9.58 -1.15
CA ALA A 172 15.31 8.54 -2.06
C ALA A 172 15.77 7.26 -1.33
N VAL A 173 16.52 7.39 -0.22
CA VAL A 173 16.89 6.24 0.62
C VAL A 173 15.66 5.56 1.22
N LEU A 174 14.68 6.35 1.69
CA LEU A 174 13.43 5.80 2.23
C LEU A 174 12.62 5.03 1.17
N LEU A 175 12.62 5.48 -0.09
CA LEU A 175 12.04 4.74 -1.22
C LEU A 175 12.74 3.39 -1.42
N VAL A 176 14.07 3.38 -1.49
CA VAL A 176 14.85 2.15 -1.70
C VAL A 176 14.63 1.15 -0.55
N LEU A 177 14.59 1.64 0.69
CA LEU A 177 14.28 0.81 1.86
C LEU A 177 12.85 0.25 1.77
N HIS A 178 11.88 1.04 1.34
CA HIS A 178 10.49 0.60 1.19
C HIS A 178 10.35 -0.47 0.10
N VAL A 179 11.01 -0.30 -1.05
CA VAL A 179 11.11 -1.34 -2.10
C VAL A 179 11.69 -2.63 -1.53
N GLY A 180 12.75 -2.56 -0.72
CA GLY A 180 13.32 -3.72 -0.04
C GLY A 180 12.31 -4.43 0.88
N VAL A 181 11.53 -3.66 1.65
CA VAL A 181 10.47 -4.20 2.50
C VAL A 181 9.36 -4.85 1.67
N GLN A 182 8.96 -4.27 0.53
CA GLN A 182 7.97 -4.88 -0.36
C GLN A 182 8.48 -6.18 -0.98
N ILE A 183 9.75 -6.24 -1.36
CA ILE A 183 10.37 -7.48 -1.85
C ILE A 183 10.29 -8.57 -0.76
N CYS A 184 10.59 -8.24 0.50
CA CYS A 184 10.40 -9.19 1.61
C CYS A 184 8.94 -9.62 1.77
N ARG A 185 7.99 -8.68 1.70
CA ARG A 185 6.55 -8.99 1.78
C ARG A 185 6.08 -9.90 0.64
N ILE A 186 6.56 -9.66 -0.57
CA ILE A 186 6.34 -10.55 -1.72
C ILE A 186 6.78 -11.97 -1.39
N TYR A 187 8.02 -12.17 -0.91
CA TYR A 187 8.50 -13.52 -0.61
C TYR A 187 7.67 -14.22 0.47
N TYR A 188 7.26 -13.52 1.52
CA TYR A 188 6.39 -14.09 2.55
C TYR A 188 5.00 -14.45 2.00
N GLU A 189 4.45 -13.64 1.10
CA GLU A 189 3.18 -13.92 0.45
C GLU A 189 3.27 -15.13 -0.48
N GLU A 190 4.30 -15.22 -1.31
CA GLU A 190 4.48 -16.36 -2.20
C GLU A 190 4.72 -17.66 -1.42
N ASP A 191 5.50 -17.63 -0.35
CA ASP A 191 5.71 -18.80 0.52
C ASP A 191 4.38 -19.27 1.16
N LEU A 192 3.56 -18.35 1.65
CA LEU A 192 2.25 -18.69 2.17
C LEU A 192 1.30 -19.23 1.10
N LEU A 193 1.31 -18.67 -0.10
CA LEU A 193 0.50 -19.16 -1.21
C LEU A 193 0.96 -20.55 -1.65
N ARG A 194 2.27 -20.80 -1.78
CA ARG A 194 2.81 -22.13 -2.11
C ARG A 194 2.41 -23.21 -1.10
N ARG A 195 2.40 -22.89 0.19
CA ARG A 195 2.07 -23.85 1.26
C ARG A 195 0.59 -24.20 1.35
N ASN A 196 -0.29 -23.28 0.96
CA ASN A 196 -1.71 -23.37 1.27
C ASN A 196 -2.63 -23.37 0.03
N CYS A 197 -2.13 -23.01 -1.15
CA CYS A 197 -2.90 -22.94 -2.40
C CYS A 197 -2.22 -23.80 -3.49
N PRO A 198 -2.65 -25.06 -3.69
CA PRO A 198 -2.06 -25.95 -4.70
C PRO A 198 -2.04 -25.35 -6.12
N GLU A 199 -3.07 -24.58 -6.47
CA GLU A 199 -3.22 -23.91 -7.76
C GLU A 199 -2.20 -22.78 -8.00
N TYR A 200 -1.49 -22.33 -6.97
CA TYR A 200 -0.49 -21.27 -7.08
C TYR A 200 0.72 -21.69 -7.93
N SER A 201 1.08 -22.97 -7.91
CA SER A 201 2.24 -23.50 -8.65
C SER A 201 2.17 -23.22 -10.16
N ALA A 202 1.02 -23.49 -10.79
CA ALA A 202 0.79 -23.24 -12.21
C ALA A 202 0.74 -21.73 -12.52
N TYR A 203 0.16 -20.94 -11.63
CA TYR A 203 0.12 -19.48 -11.76
C TYR A 203 1.52 -18.86 -11.67
N GLU A 204 2.31 -19.29 -10.69
CA GLU A 204 3.67 -18.80 -10.42
C GLU A 204 4.59 -18.99 -11.62
N ALA A 205 4.51 -20.14 -12.30
CA ALA A 205 5.35 -20.44 -13.46
C ALA A 205 5.05 -19.55 -14.69
N SER A 206 3.88 -18.92 -14.74
CA SER A 206 3.40 -18.21 -15.93
C SER A 206 3.44 -16.68 -15.82
N ARG A 207 3.84 -16.13 -14.67
CA ARG A 207 3.71 -14.69 -14.37
C ARG A 207 4.96 -14.12 -13.71
N TRP A 208 5.30 -12.89 -14.09
CA TRP A 208 6.31 -12.08 -13.41
C TRP A 208 5.76 -11.52 -12.09
N ARG A 209 6.61 -11.19 -11.13
CA ARG A 209 6.23 -10.60 -9.84
C ARG A 209 5.73 -9.17 -10.02
N LEU A 210 6.51 -8.32 -10.68
CA LEU A 210 6.24 -6.88 -10.83
C LEU A 210 6.53 -6.37 -12.24
N ILE A 211 7.69 -6.69 -12.81
CA ILE A 211 8.16 -6.10 -14.07
C ILE A 211 8.23 -7.21 -15.14
N PRO A 212 7.37 -7.16 -16.18
CA PRO A 212 7.40 -8.13 -17.25
C PRO A 212 8.79 -8.29 -17.86
N HIS A 213 9.23 -9.54 -18.05
CA HIS A 213 10.53 -9.93 -18.58
C HIS A 213 11.74 -9.62 -17.68
N VAL A 214 11.54 -9.10 -16.47
CA VAL A 214 12.62 -8.83 -15.51
C VAL A 214 12.43 -9.65 -14.24
N TRP A 215 11.30 -9.45 -13.55
CA TRP A 215 11.06 -10.08 -12.25
C TRP A 215 9.60 -10.26 -11.92
#